data_AF-A0A660S467-F1
#
_entry.id   AF-A0A660S467-F1
#
_cell.length_a   1.000
_cell.length_b   1.000
_cell.length_c   1.000
_cell.angle_alpha   90.00
_cell.angle_beta   90.00
_cell.angle_gamma   90.00
#
_symmetry.space_group_name_H-M   'P 1'
#
loop_
_entity.id
_entity.type
_entity.pdbx_description
1 polymer ?
#
loop_
_entity_poly.entity_id
_entity_poly.type
_entity_poly.pdbx_seq_one_letter_code
_entity_poly.pdbx_strand_id
1 'polypeptide(L)' 'MSLTTKVTALTKLLGRKCSVKLQSGYDFVDKLIAIETEKEGAFLIFEKAPVRYNFKEISSIEKYTEE' A
#
# COMPACT_ATOMS: atom_id res chain seq x y z
N MET A 1 -18.45 -1.62 1.54
CA MET A 1 -17.45 -2.63 1.95
C MET A 1 -16.76 -2.13 3.22
N SER A 2 -16.69 -2.95 4.28
CA SER A 2 -16.12 -2.57 5.58
C SER A 2 -14.60 -2.40 5.53
N LEU A 3 -14.07 -1.47 6.34
CA LEU A 3 -12.63 -1.16 6.45
C LEU A 3 -11.78 -2.42 6.70
N THR A 4 -12.34 -3.36 7.46
CA THR A 4 -11.74 -4.65 7.84
C THR A 4 -11.39 -5.53 6.64
N THR A 5 -12.20 -5.52 5.58
CA THR A 5 -11.96 -6.35 4.38
C THR A 5 -10.77 -5.84 3.57
N LYS A 6 -10.53 -4.51 3.57
CA LYS A 6 -9.41 -3.89 2.86
C LYS A 6 -8.07 -4.16 3.55
N VAL A 7 -8.04 -4.12 4.89
CA VAL A 7 -6.81 -4.40 5.66
C VAL A 7 -6.33 -5.85 5.48
N THR A 8 -7.24 -6.82 5.47
CA THR A 8 -6.89 -8.24 5.24
C THR A 8 -6.39 -8.52 3.82
N ALA A 9 -6.80 -7.72 2.82
CA ALA A 9 -6.26 -7.83 1.47
C ALA A 9 -4.84 -7.25 1.38
N LEU A 10 -4.58 -6.13 2.06
CA LEU A 10 -3.26 -5.49 2.10
C LEU A 10 -2.21 -6.35 2.79
N THR A 11 -2.56 -7.06 3.86
CA THR A 11 -1.60 -7.97 4.52
C THR A 11 -1.14 -9.10 3.60
N LYS A 12 -1.93 -9.51 2.60
CA LYS A 12 -1.49 -10.48 1.58
C LYS A 12 -0.45 -9.92 0.59
N LEU A 13 -0.32 -8.60 0.52
CA LEU A 13 0.63 -7.89 -0.33
C LEU A 13 1.98 -7.64 0.37
N LEU A 14 2.06 -7.85 1.70
CA LEU A 14 3.32 -7.75 2.44
C LEU A 14 4.39 -8.66 1.83
N GLY A 15 5.58 -8.10 1.64
CA GLY A 15 6.74 -8.73 1.01
C GLY A 15 6.68 -8.82 -0.52
N ARG A 16 5.59 -8.37 -1.17
CA ARG A 16 5.41 -8.44 -2.63
C ARG A 16 5.61 -7.08 -3.29
N LYS A 17 6.12 -7.10 -4.52
CA LYS A 17 6.05 -5.94 -5.42
C LYS A 17 4.59 -5.62 -5.70
N CYS A 18 4.24 -4.35 -5.54
CA CYS A 18 2.90 -3.82 -5.71
C CYS A 18 2.95 -2.64 -6.67
N SER A 19 1.95 -2.54 -7.55
CA SER A 19 1.68 -1.31 -8.28
C SER A 19 0.78 -0.45 -7.41
N VAL A 20 1.22 0.77 -7.12
CA VAL A 20 0.57 1.70 -6.19
C VAL A 20 0.16 2.93 -6.98
N LYS A 21 -1.10 3.30 -6.90
CA LYS A 21 -1.64 4.52 -7.48
C LYS A 21 -2.07 5.45 -6.36
N LEU A 22 -1.46 6.63 -6.29
CA LEU A 22 -1.82 7.67 -5.32
C LEU A 22 -3.02 8.48 -5.82
N GLN A 23 -3.76 9.07 -4.91
CA GLN A 23 -4.86 10.00 -5.23
C GLN A 23 -4.36 11.26 -5.94
N SER A 24 -3.09 11.63 -5.76
CA SER A 24 -2.44 12.72 -6.49
C SER A 24 -2.27 12.45 -7.99
N GLY A 25 -2.52 11.22 -8.44
CA GLY A 25 -2.33 10.79 -9.83
C GLY A 25 -0.95 10.18 -10.12
N TYR A 26 -0.01 10.22 -9.16
CA TYR A 26 1.28 9.54 -9.27
C TYR A 26 1.15 8.04 -9.04
N ASP A 27 1.83 7.24 -9.86
CA ASP A 27 1.91 5.80 -9.73
C ASP A 27 3.37 5.32 -9.66
N PHE A 28 3.58 4.26 -8.90
CA PHE A 28 4.90 3.63 -8.77
C PHE A 28 4.76 2.15 -8.46
N VAL A 29 5.81 1.40 -8.78
CA VAL A 29 5.91 -0.02 -8.44
C VAL A 29 6.99 -0.21 -7.40
N ASP A 30 6.61 -0.70 -6.23
CA ASP A 30 7.57 -0.97 -5.15
C ASP A 30 7.09 -2.12 -4.26
N LYS A 31 8.00 -2.69 -3.48
CA LYS A 31 7.71 -3.80 -2.59
C LYS A 31 7.17 -3.29 -1.27
N LEU A 32 5.98 -3.74 -0.88
CA LEU A 32 5.38 -3.41 0.41
C LEU A 32 6.12 -4.18 1.51
N ILE A 33 6.81 -3.49 2.42
CA ILE A 33 7.63 -4.12 3.47
C ILE A 33 6.96 -4.09 4.85
N ALA A 34 6.11 -3.08 5.12
CA ALA A 34 5.40 -2.98 6.38
C ALA A 34 4.05 -2.26 6.23
N ILE A 35 3.14 -2.57 7.15
CA ILE A 35 1.85 -1.89 7.34
C ILE A 35 1.80 -1.48 8.81
N GLU A 36 1.86 -0.19 9.09
CA GLU A 36 1.71 0.35 10.44
C GLU A 36 0.26 0.77 10.62
N THR A 37 -0.40 0.33 11.69
CA THR A 37 -1.76 0.77 12.01
C THR A 37 -1.72 1.54 13.31
N GLU A 38 -1.96 2.84 13.25
CA GLU A 38 -1.99 3.75 14.39
C GLU A 38 -3.41 4.28 14.62
N LYS A 39 -3.62 5.02 15.71
CA LYS A 39 -4.92 5.64 16.01
C LYS A 39 -5.39 6.57 14.89
N GLU A 40 -4.47 7.16 14.14
CA GLU A 40 -4.75 8.14 13.07
C GLU A 40 -5.01 7.49 11.70
N GLY A 41 -4.68 6.21 11.52
CA GLY A 41 -4.90 5.48 10.28
C GLY A 41 -3.93 4.33 10.04
N ALA A 42 -3.97 3.79 8.83
CA ALA A 42 -3.00 2.80 8.37
C ALA A 42 -1.98 3.48 7.45
N PHE A 43 -0.70 3.15 7.63
CA PHE A 43 0.42 3.64 6.83
C PHE A 43 1.11 2.48 6.15
N LEU A 44 1.42 2.64 4.86
CA LEU A 44 2.13 1.66 4.06
C LEU A 44 3.58 2.11 3.87
N ILE A 45 4.52 1.18 4.05
CA ILE A 45 5.95 1.42 3.90
C ILE A 45 6.48 0.52 2.78
N PHE A 46 7.20 1.12 1.84
CA PHE A 46 7.77 0.44 0.68
C PHE A 46 9.31 0.40 0.74
N GLU A 47 9.92 -0.54 0.01
CA GLU A 47 11.36 -0.83 0.09
C GLU A 47 12.24 0.30 -0.42
N LYS A 48 11.87 0.94 -1.53
CA LYS A 48 12.66 2.01 -2.17
C LYS A 48 12.11 3.40 -1.89
N ALA A 49 10.81 3.53 -1.62
CA ALA A 49 10.23 4.81 -1.25
C ALA A 49 10.65 5.19 0.18
N PRO A 50 11.39 6.29 0.39
CA PRO A 50 11.86 6.69 1.72
C PRO A 50 10.75 7.29 2.62
N VAL A 51 9.50 7.25 2.17
CA VAL A 51 8.36 7.95 2.77
C VAL A 51 7.27 6.95 3.15
N ARG A 52 6.65 7.18 4.31
CA ARG A 52 5.45 6.45 4.74
C ARG A 52 4.23 7.05 4.04
N TYR A 53 3.43 6.23 3.38
CA TYR A 53 2.20 6.68 2.72
C TYR A 53 0.99 6.38 3.58
N ASN A 54 0.14 7.37 3.86
CA ASN A 54 -1.13 7.08 4.50
C ASN A 54 -2.02 6.30 3.53
N PHE A 55 -2.69 5.25 4.00
CA PHE A 55 -3.60 4.46 3.19
C PHE A 55 -4.70 5.31 2.55
N LYS A 56 -5.09 6.43 3.18
CA LYS A 56 -6.03 7.40 2.62
C LYS A 56 -5.50 8.10 1.36
N GLU A 57 -4.19 8.22 1.19
CA GLU A 57 -3.56 8.82 0.01
C GLU A 57 -3.47 7.84 -1.16
N ILE A 58 -3.74 6.56 -0.92
CA ILE A 58 -3.67 5.51 -1.93
C ILE A 58 -5.04 5.32 -2.56
N SER A 59 -5.09 5.53 -3.87
CA SER A 59 -6.29 5.30 -4.69
C SER A 59 -6.47 3.80 -4.97
N SER A 60 -5.39 3.12 -5.36
CA SER A 60 -5.38 1.68 -5.60
C SER A 60 -4.01 1.08 -5.29
N ILE A 61 -4.01 -0.19 -4.88
CA ILE A 61 -2.80 -0.98 -4.68
C ILE A 61 -3.08 -2.43 -5.05
N GLU A 62 -2.27 -2.97 -5.95
CA GLU A 62 -2.44 -4.30 -6.50
C GLU A 62 -1.10 -5.02 -6.58
N LYS A 63 -1.12 -6.36 -6.54
CA LYS A 63 0.10 -7.15 -6.74
C LYS A 63 0.63 -6.87 -8.15
N TYR A 64 1.90 -6.48 -8.23
CA TYR A 64 2.59 -6.38 -9.50
C TYR A 64 3.17 -7.75 -9.88
N THR A 65 2.94 -8.14 -11.13
CA THR A 65 3.50 -9.36 -11.72
C THR A 65 4.26 -8.90 -12.96
N GLU A 66 5.59 -9.00 -12.93
CA GLU A 66 6.42 -8.83 -14.12
C GLU A 66 6.09 -10.03 -15.04
N GLU A 67 5.55 -9.75 -16.23
CA GLU A 67 5.40 -10.75 -17.30
C GLU A 67 6.76 -11.13 -17.90
#